data_AF-A0A4V0XV00-F1
#
_entry.id   AF-A0A4V0XV00-F1
#
_cell.length_a   1.000
_cell.length_b   1.000
_cell.length_c   1.000
_cell.angle_alpha   90.00
_cell.angle_beta   90.00
_cell.angle_gamma   90.00
#
_symmetry.space_group_name_H-M   'P 1'
#
loop_
_entity.id
_entity.type
_entity.pdbx_description
1 polymer ?
#
loop_
_entity_poly.entity_id
_entity_poly.type
_entity_poly.pdbx_seq_one_letter_code
_entity_poly.pdbx_strand_id
1 'polypeptide(L)'
;MTTVQKTVDISRSQMSVQELLHLVDEGIEILLTDGNNPLARLVPIAQQNVPRIAGLHQGEIWTSNDFDAPLPDFGEDRNVRSHFGEERSETIIQRLE
;
A
#
# COMPACT_ATOMS: atom_id res chain seq x y z
N MET A 1 -16.63 8.72 2.06
CA MET A 1 -16.62 9.91 1.19
C MET A 1 -16.30 9.40 -0.20
N THR A 2 -17.19 9.55 -1.17
CA THR A 2 -16.95 9.07 -2.53
C THR A 2 -16.16 10.14 -3.26
N THR A 3 -14.87 9.92 -3.47
CA THR A 3 -14.05 10.87 -4.23
C THR A 3 -14.37 10.73 -5.71
N VAL A 4 -14.69 11.85 -6.36
CA VAL A 4 -14.89 11.90 -7.81
C VAL A 4 -13.51 11.96 -8.47
N GLN A 5 -13.24 11.01 -9.37
CA GLN A 5 -11.98 10.94 -10.11
C GLN A 5 -12.20 11.17 -11.61
N LYS A 6 -11.24 11.83 -12.26
CA LYS A 6 -11.22 12.09 -13.70
C LYS A 6 -9.86 11.71 -14.29
N THR A 7 -9.85 11.15 -15.49
CA THR A 7 -8.62 10.87 -16.24
C THR A 7 -8.46 11.90 -17.35
N VAL A 8 -7.26 12.45 -17.50
CA VAL A 8 -6.91 13.43 -18.54
C VAL A 8 -5.64 12.97 -19.25
N ASP A 9 -5.73 12.80 -20.57
CA ASP A 9 -4.58 12.50 -21.42
C ASP A 9 -3.86 13.81 -21.80
N ILE A 10 -2.60 13.96 -21.42
CA ILE A 10 -1.80 15.18 -21.64
C ILE A 10 -1.47 15.41 -23.11
N SER A 11 -1.45 14.36 -23.93
CA SER A 11 -1.10 14.45 -25.35
C SER A 11 -2.29 14.91 -26.22
N ARG A 12 -3.51 14.67 -25.74
CA ARG A 12 -4.77 14.93 -26.46
C ARG A 12 -5.57 16.08 -25.88
N SER A 13 -5.44 16.33 -24.58
CA SER A 13 -6.17 17.38 -23.90
C SER A 13 -5.55 18.75 -24.19
N GLN A 14 -6.39 19.73 -24.49
CA GLN A 14 -5.99 21.14 -24.63
C GLN A 14 -6.23 21.94 -23.35
N MET A 15 -6.46 21.26 -22.22
CA MET A 15 -6.69 21.93 -20.94
C MET A 15 -5.43 22.63 -20.45
N SER A 16 -5.58 23.88 -20.07
CA SER A 16 -4.56 24.65 -19.37
C SER A 16 -4.34 24.11 -17.95
N VAL A 17 -3.17 24.44 -17.38
CA VAL A 17 -2.87 24.13 -15.98
C VAL A 17 -3.89 24.80 -15.05
N GLN A 18 -4.35 26.01 -15.36
CA GLN A 18 -5.34 26.73 -14.56
C GLN A 18 -6.68 25.99 -14.48
N GLU A 19 -7.16 25.42 -15.59
CA GLU A 19 -8.40 24.64 -15.61
C GLU A 19 -8.28 23.34 -14.81
N LEU A 20 -7.12 22.66 -14.90
CA LEU A 20 -6.86 21.46 -14.08
C LEU A 20 -6.86 21.80 -12.59
N LEU A 21 -6.24 22.91 -12.20
CA LEU A 21 -6.21 23.35 -10.80
C LEU A 21 -7.60 23.74 -10.29
N HIS A 22 -8.45 24.35 -11.12
CA HIS A 22 -9.83 24.66 -10.72
C HIS A 22 -10.64 23.39 -10.39
N LEU A 23 -10.52 22.35 -11.22
CA LEU A 23 -11.18 21.06 -10.95
C LEU A 23 -10.67 20.41 -9.66
N VAL A 24 -9.37 20.51 -9.40
CA VAL A 24 -8.76 20.01 -8.16
C VAL A 24 -9.25 20.80 -6.94
N ASP A 25 -9.42 22.11 -7.07
CA ASP A 25 -9.96 22.97 -6.00
C ASP A 25 -11.43 22.62 -5.67
N GLU A 26 -12.22 22.19 -6.67
CA GLU A 26 -13.57 21.63 -6.48
C GLU A 26 -13.59 20.25 -5.78
N GLY A 27 -12.42 19.69 -5.48
CA GLY A 27 -12.28 18.40 -4.80
C GLY A 27 -12.19 17.19 -5.74
N ILE A 28 -11.97 17.42 -7.05
CA ILE A 28 -11.86 16.34 -8.04
C ILE A 28 -10.41 15.86 -8.12
N GLU A 29 -10.20 14.55 -7.98
CA GLU A 29 -8.90 13.95 -8.25
C GLU A 29 -8.69 13.74 -9.74
N ILE A 30 -7.52 14.11 -10.25
CA ILE A 30 -7.19 13.99 -11.68
C ILE A 30 -6.01 13.04 -11.87
N LEU A 31 -6.19 11.97 -12.64
CA LEU A 31 -5.11 11.13 -13.15
C LEU A 31 -4.66 11.67 -14.51
N LEU A 32 -3.41 12.13 -14.58
CA LEU A 32 -2.77 12.52 -15.84
C LEU A 32 -2.14 11.30 -16.50
N THR A 33 -2.48 11.06 -17.77
CA THR A 33 -1.94 9.96 -18.58
C THR A 33 -1.31 10.48 -19.86
N ASP A 34 -0.41 9.71 -20.45
CA ASP A 34 -0.01 9.83 -21.85
C ASP A 34 -0.47 8.56 -22.58
N GLY A 35 -1.57 8.67 -23.32
CA GLY A 35 -2.32 7.50 -23.80
C GLY A 35 -2.79 6.63 -22.64
N ASN A 36 -2.32 5.38 -22.63
CA ASN A 36 -2.66 4.38 -21.60
C ASN A 36 -1.68 4.38 -20.42
N ASN A 37 -0.66 5.23 -20.42
CA ASN A 37 0.36 5.25 -19.38
C ASN A 37 0.05 6.34 -18.33
N PRO A 38 -0.22 5.98 -17.06
CA PRO A 38 -0.39 6.97 -16.00
C PRO A 38 0.94 7.63 -15.63
N LEU A 39 0.96 8.96 -15.59
CA LEU A 39 2.16 9.76 -15.35
C LEU A 39 2.15 10.45 -13.98
N ALA A 40 1.02 11.06 -13.62
CA ALA A 40 0.91 11.84 -12.39
C ALA A 40 -0.54 11.86 -11.89
N ARG A 41 -0.72 12.27 -10.63
CA ARG A 41 -2.04 12.50 -10.06
C ARG A 41 -2.07 13.87 -9.38
N LEU A 42 -3.09 14.65 -9.69
CA LEU A 42 -3.40 15.86 -8.94
C LEU A 42 -4.48 15.52 -7.94
N VAL A 43 -4.20 15.81 -6.68
CA VAL A 43 -5.13 15.61 -5.57
C VAL A 43 -5.35 16.94 -4.86
N PRO A 44 -6.57 17.21 -4.39
CA PRO A 44 -6.84 18.38 -3.57
C PRO A 44 -5.98 18.33 -2.31
N ILE A 45 -5.27 19.41 -2.00
CA ILE A 45 -4.54 19.51 -0.74
C ILE A 45 -5.56 19.93 0.32
N ALA A 46 -6.08 18.97 1.07
CA ALA A 46 -6.92 19.26 2.22
C ALA A 46 -6.10 20.06 3.24
N GLN A 47 -6.48 21.32 3.46
CA GLN A 47 -6.02 22.06 4.62
C GLN A 47 -6.63 21.38 5.85
N GLN A 48 -5.93 20.40 6.41
CA GLN A 48 -6.25 19.87 7.73
C GLN A 48 -5.87 20.93 8.76
N ASN A 49 -6.65 22.00 8.82
CA ASN A 49 -6.57 23.00 9.88
C ASN A 49 -7.34 22.52 11.12
N VAL A 50 -7.37 21.21 11.34
CA VAL A 50 -7.83 20.65 12.61
C VAL A 50 -6.60 20.68 13.51
N PRO A 51 -6.63 21.46 14.61
CA PRO A 51 -5.54 21.44 15.58
C PRO A 51 -5.30 20.00 16.00
N ARG A 52 -4.03 19.57 16.07
CA ARG A 52 -3.72 18.27 16.64
C ARG A 52 -4.24 18.24 18.08
N ILE A 53 -5.13 17.31 18.38
CA ILE A 53 -5.65 17.12 19.73
C ILE A 53 -4.69 16.17 20.44
N ALA A 54 -3.90 16.70 21.38
CA ALA A 54 -3.06 15.87 22.24
C ALA A 54 -3.93 15.12 23.26
N GLY A 55 -3.43 13.98 23.75
CA GLY A 55 -4.06 13.28 24.88
C GLY A 55 -5.31 12.44 24.55
N LEU A 56 -5.57 12.13 23.27
CA LEU A 56 -6.71 11.28 22.88
C LEU A 56 -6.69 9.88 23.51
N HIS A 57 -5.51 9.40 23.90
CA HIS A 57 -5.29 8.10 24.55
C HIS A 57 -4.52 8.25 25.86
N GLN A 58 -4.73 9.35 26.58
CA GLN A 58 -4.03 9.60 27.84
C GLN A 58 -4.36 8.51 28.87
N GLY A 59 -3.34 7.79 29.34
CA GLY A 59 -3.50 6.70 30.30
C GLY A 59 -3.86 5.34 29.68
N GLU A 60 -4.12 5.27 28.37
CA GLU A 60 -4.36 3.99 27.66
C GLU A 60 -3.07 3.41 27.07
N ILE A 61 -2.00 4.20 27.01
CA ILE A 61 -0.70 3.78 26.48
C ILE A 61 0.15 3.25 27.62
N TRP A 62 0.56 1.98 27.52
CA TRP A 62 1.53 1.35 28.40
C TRP A 62 2.72 0.85 27.59
N THR A 63 3.92 1.18 28.05
CA THR A 63 5.18 0.71 27.48
C THR A 63 5.78 -0.31 28.42
N SER A 64 6.13 -1.49 27.89
CA SER A 64 6.82 -2.52 28.68
C SER A 64 8.20 -2.03 29.13
N ASN A 65 8.69 -2.54 30.26
CA ASN A 65 9.99 -2.17 30.84
C ASN A 65 11.19 -2.55 29.95
N ASP A 66 10.98 -3.46 28.99
CA ASP A 66 11.98 -3.94 28.05
C ASP A 66 11.82 -3.35 26.63
N PHE A 67 10.97 -2.34 26.45
CA PHE A 67 10.73 -1.76 25.12
C PHE A 67 12.01 -1.23 24.46
N ASP A 68 12.90 -0.62 25.24
CA ASP A 68 14.18 -0.11 24.77
C ASP A 68 15.29 -1.18 24.74
N ALA A 69 14.99 -2.42 25.13
CA ALA A 69 15.96 -3.50 25.10
C ALA A 69 16.30 -3.86 23.64
N PRO A 70 17.55 -4.26 23.35
CA PRO A 70 17.91 -4.74 22.02
C PRO A 70 17.03 -5.94 21.64
N LEU A 71 16.66 -6.01 20.37
CA LEU A 71 15.95 -7.17 19.84
C LEU A 71 16.78 -8.43 20.12
N PRO A 72 16.14 -9.53 20.57
CA PRO A 72 16.86 -10.78 20.78
C PRO A 72 17.48 -11.23 19.46
N ASP A 73 18.66 -11.84 19.56
CA ASP A 73 19.32 -12.42 18.39
C ASP A 73 18.39 -13.46 17.78
N PHE A 74 18.13 -13.34 16.47
CA PHE A 74 17.39 -14.35 15.71
C PHE A 74 18.33 -15.55 15.48
N GLY A 75 18.82 -16.15 16.56
CA GLY A 75 19.70 -17.30 16.54
C GLY A 75 19.07 -18.37 15.66
N GLU A 76 19.84 -18.82 14.66
CA GLU A 76 19.37 -19.65 13.57
C GLU A 76 18.62 -20.87 14.10
N ASP A 77 17.29 -20.89 13.93
CA ASP A 77 16.47 -22.08 14.16
C ASP A 77 16.72 -23.08 13.02
N ARG A 78 17.95 -23.61 12.95
CA ARG A 78 18.37 -24.68 12.03
C ARG A 78 17.88 -26.04 12.50
N ASN A 79 16.64 -26.10 12.98
CA ASN A 79 15.99 -27.38 13.23
C ASN A 79 14.48 -27.38 12.95
N VAL A 80 14.06 -26.73 11.85
CA VAL A 80 12.89 -27.20 11.10
C VAL A 80 13.23 -28.51 10.39
N ARG A 81 13.50 -29.55 11.19
CA ARG A 81 13.68 -30.91 10.69
C ARG A 81 12.34 -31.34 10.11
N SER A 82 12.32 -31.38 8.79
CA SER A 82 11.32 -32.03 7.93
C SER A 82 10.48 -33.07 8.67
N HIS A 83 9.22 -32.74 8.93
CA HIS A 83 8.21 -33.70 9.38
C HIS A 83 7.36 -34.22 8.20
N PHE A 84 7.79 -33.98 6.96
CA PHE A 84 7.13 -34.51 5.77
C PHE A 84 7.95 -35.65 5.16
N GLY A 85 7.74 -36.83 5.74
CA GLY A 85 7.91 -38.15 5.16
C GLY A 85 6.96 -39.03 5.99
N GLU A 86 6.13 -39.92 5.48
CA GLU A 86 6.21 -40.70 4.26
C GLU A 86 4.86 -41.44 4.18
N GLU A 87 4.00 -41.14 3.20
CA GLU A 87 2.95 -42.07 2.80
C GLU A 87 3.25 -42.55 1.38
N ARG A 88 3.96 -43.67 1.37
CA ARG A 88 3.96 -44.72 0.34
C ARG A 88 2.77 -44.58 -0.61
N SER A 89 3.01 -44.22 -1.86
CA SER A 89 2.14 -44.61 -2.95
C SER A 89 2.94 -45.45 -3.91
N GLU A 90 2.42 -46.66 -4.09
CA GLU A 90 3.01 -47.77 -4.78
C GLU A 90 3.29 -47.47 -6.26
N THR A 91 4.37 -48.09 -6.73
CA THR A 91 4.75 -48.36 -8.12
C THR A 91 3.57 -48.66 -9.05
N ILE A 92 3.73 -48.30 -10.35
CA ILE A 92 3.14 -48.87 -11.61
C ILE A 92 2.69 -47.69 -12.52
N ILE A 93 3.21 -47.36 -13.72
CA ILE A 93 3.66 -48.10 -14.91
C ILE A 93 4.82 -47.33 -15.61
N GLN A 94 5.90 -48.00 -16.00
CA GLN A 94 6.69 -47.62 -17.18
C GLN A 94 7.01 -48.89 -17.98
N ARG A 95 6.27 -49.09 -19.09
CA ARG A 95 6.72 -49.87 -20.23
C ARG A 95 6.07 -49.33 -21.50
N LEU A 96 6.81 -48.45 -22.17
CA LEU A 96 6.73 -48.23 -23.61
C LEU A 96 8.13 -48.51 -24.15
N GLU A 97 8.16 -49.41 -25.13
CA GLU A 97 9.27 -49.87 -25.97
C GLU A 97 10.26 -50.87 -25.34
#